data_AF-A0A920J3I9-F1
#
_entry.id   AF-A0A920J3I9-F1
#
_cell.length_a   1.000
_cell.length_b   1.000
_cell.length_c   1.000
_cell.angle_alpha   90.00
_cell.angle_beta   90.00
_cell.angle_gamma   90.00
#
_symmetry.space_group_name_H-M   'P 1'
#
loop_
_entity.id
_entity.type
_entity.pdbx_description
1 polymer ?
#
loop_
_entity_poly.entity_id
_entity_poly.type
_entity_poly.pdbx_seq_one_letter_code
_entity_poly.pdbx_strand_id
1 'polypeptide(L)'
;MQQGFFSVTQTCRQCSGSGQIISNPCKECRGQGRIERNKTLSIKIPAGVDNGDRIRLAGEGEAGPVGGQNGDLFVQIQVEPHEVFERDGSISIVKLQ
;
A
#
# COMPACT_ATOMS: atom_id res chain seq x y z
N MET A 1 14.83 -50.66 5.75
CA MET A 1 15.06 -49.21 5.53
C MET A 1 14.13 -48.77 4.41
N GLN A 2 13.04 -48.07 4.74
CA GLN A 2 12.00 -47.70 3.78
C GLN A 2 12.33 -46.30 3.24
N GLN A 3 12.74 -46.23 1.97
CA GLN A 3 12.97 -44.95 1.30
C GLN A 3 11.62 -44.45 0.80
N GLY A 4 11.14 -43.35 1.40
CA GLY A 4 9.89 -42.70 1.02
C GLY A 4 9.98 -42.00 -0.34
N PHE A 5 8.85 -41.94 -1.04
CA PHE A 5 8.74 -41.25 -2.33
C PHE A 5 8.61 -39.75 -2.09
N PHE A 6 9.60 -38.96 -2.54
CA PHE A 6 9.50 -37.51 -2.51
C PHE A 6 8.87 -37.02 -3.82
N SER A 7 7.75 -36.30 -3.71
CA SER A 7 7.16 -35.57 -4.83
C SER A 7 7.66 -34.14 -4.81
N VAL A 8 8.29 -33.69 -5.90
CA VAL A 8 8.72 -32.30 -6.07
C VAL A 8 7.66 -31.57 -6.89
N THR A 9 6.94 -30.64 -6.26
CA THR A 9 5.99 -29.79 -6.97
C THR A 9 6.73 -28.60 -7.58
N GLN A 10 6.51 -28.35 -8.87
CA GLN A 10 7.04 -27.20 -9.58
C GLN A 10 5.89 -26.36 -10.15
N THR A 11 6.12 -25.05 -10.27
CA THR A 11 5.17 -24.14 -10.92
C THR A 11 4.92 -24.58 -12.36
N CYS A 12 3.65 -24.66 -12.76
CA CYS A 12 3.27 -24.99 -14.14
C CYS A 12 3.89 -23.98 -15.11
N ARG A 13 4.69 -24.46 -16.09
CA ARG A 13 5.36 -23.59 -17.09
C ARG A 13 4.39 -22.92 -18.06
N GLN A 14 3.18 -23.48 -18.22
CA GLN A 14 2.21 -23.00 -19.20
C GLN A 14 1.37 -21.83 -18.68
N CYS A 15 1.02 -21.84 -17.39
CA CYS A 15 0.26 -20.75 -16.76
C CYS A 15 1.09 -19.93 -15.76
N SER A 16 2.36 -20.27 -15.55
CA SER A 16 3.27 -19.64 -14.58
C SER A 16 2.70 -19.54 -13.17
N GLY A 17 1.85 -20.50 -12.78
CA GLY A 17 1.21 -20.53 -11.47
C GLY A 17 -0.11 -19.77 -11.36
N SER A 18 -0.60 -19.14 -12.45
CA SER A 18 -1.91 -18.45 -12.44
C SER A 18 -3.12 -19.40 -12.44
N GLY A 19 -2.92 -20.70 -12.66
CA GLY A 19 -3.98 -21.72 -12.64
C GLY A 19 -4.89 -21.74 -13.87
N GLN A 20 -4.78 -20.76 -14.77
CA GLN A 20 -5.59 -20.66 -15.99
C GLN A 20 -4.80 -20.01 -17.12
N ILE A 21 -5.23 -20.24 -18.36
CA ILE A 21 -4.64 -19.61 -19.55
C ILE A 21 -5.65 -18.62 -20.09
N ILE A 22 -5.24 -17.36 -20.19
CA ILE A 22 -6.07 -16.28 -20.71
C ILE A 22 -5.99 -16.33 -22.24
N SER A 23 -6.98 -16.93 -22.89
CA SER A 23 -7.02 -17.09 -24.35
C SER A 23 -7.19 -15.76 -25.10
N ASN A 24 -7.96 -14.82 -24.53
CA ASN A 24 -8.16 -13.48 -25.08
C ASN A 24 -7.81 -12.43 -24.01
N PRO A 25 -6.55 -11.96 -23.94
CA PRO A 25 -6.11 -11.04 -22.90
C PRO A 25 -6.74 -9.67 -23.04
N CYS A 26 -7.05 -9.04 -21.90
CA CYS A 26 -7.52 -7.65 -21.87
C CYS A 26 -6.50 -6.72 -22.54
N LYS A 27 -6.95 -5.79 -23.38
CA LYS A 27 -6.06 -4.87 -24.11
C LYS A 27 -5.31 -3.91 -23.18
N GLU A 28 -5.94 -3.51 -22.08
CA GLU A 28 -5.38 -2.55 -21.12
C GLU A 28 -4.39 -3.22 -20.15
N CYS A 29 -4.81 -4.28 -19.45
CA CYS A 29 -3.95 -4.93 -18.45
C CYS A 29 -3.16 -6.13 -18.97
N ARG A 30 -3.39 -6.57 -20.22
CA ARG A 30 -2.71 -7.72 -20.87
C ARG A 30 -2.75 -9.01 -20.04
N GLY A 31 -3.84 -9.20 -19.28
CA GLY A 31 -4.02 -10.37 -18.42
C GLY A 31 -3.45 -10.24 -17.01
N GLN A 32 -2.88 -9.08 -16.63
CA GLN A 32 -2.35 -8.85 -15.29
C GLN A 32 -3.44 -8.67 -14.21
N GLY A 33 -4.68 -8.40 -14.61
CA GLY A 33 -5.81 -8.22 -13.68
C GLY A 33 -5.84 -6.87 -12.97
N ARG A 34 -4.92 -5.95 -13.29
CA ARG A 34 -4.85 -4.59 -12.72
C ARG A 34 -4.34 -3.58 -13.74
N ILE A 35 -4.73 -2.32 -13.56
CA ILE A 35 -4.27 -1.18 -14.36
C ILE A 35 -3.90 -0.05 -13.42
N GLU A 36 -2.89 0.73 -13.80
CA GLU A 36 -2.52 1.94 -13.07
C GLU A 36 -3.55 3.04 -13.34
N ARG A 37 -3.97 3.74 -12.29
CA ARG A 37 -4.87 4.89 -12.38
C ARG A 37 -4.45 5.96 -11.38
N ASN A 38 -4.53 7.21 -11.82
CA ASN A 38 -4.39 8.36 -10.94
C ASN A 38 -5.73 8.63 -10.24
N LYS A 39 -5.71 8.70 -8.91
CA LYS A 39 -6.87 9.03 -8.08
C LYS A 39 -6.50 10.18 -7.15
N THR A 40 -7.34 11.22 -7.11
CA THR A 40 -7.19 12.32 -6.16
C THR A 40 -7.99 12.00 -4.91
N LEU A 41 -7.33 11.94 -3.76
CA LEU A 41 -7.95 11.69 -2.46
C LEU A 41 -7.92 12.94 -1.61
N SER A 42 -9.06 13.32 -1.03
CA SER A 42 -9.16 14.41 -0.08
C SER A 42 -9.17 13.84 1.33
N ILE A 43 -8.20 14.24 2.15
CA ILE A 43 -8.10 13.85 3.55
C ILE A 43 -8.31 15.06 4.45
N LYS A 44 -8.98 14.85 5.59
CA LYS A 44 -9.07 15.86 6.65
C LYS A 44 -8.01 15.54 7.70
N ILE A 45 -7.09 16.47 7.91
CA ILE A 45 -6.08 16.37 8.97
C ILE A 45 -6.73 16.90 10.26
N PRO A 46 -6.93 16.07 11.29
CA PRO A 46 -7.50 16.52 12.55
C PRO A 46 -6.53 17.48 13.26
N ALA A 47 -7.07 18.41 14.05
CA ALA A 47 -6.24 19.29 14.86
C ALA A 47 -5.49 18.49 15.95
N GLY A 48 -4.25 18.88 16.24
CA GLY A 48 -3.43 18.24 17.26
C GLY A 48 -2.66 17.01 16.79
N VAL A 49 -2.53 16.78 15.48
CA VAL A 49 -1.59 15.81 14.94
C VAL A 49 -0.15 16.28 15.11
N ASP A 50 0.72 15.34 15.43
CA ASP A 50 2.15 15.55 15.61
C ASP A 50 2.97 14.99 14.44
N ASN A 51 4.25 15.37 14.40
CA ASN A 51 5.18 14.86 13.40
C ASN A 51 5.34 13.34 13.54
N GLY A 52 5.09 12.60 12.45
CA GLY A 52 5.14 11.15 12.42
C GLY A 52 3.80 10.45 12.60
N ASP A 53 2.72 11.19 12.89
CA ASP A 53 1.37 10.65 12.92
C ASP A 53 0.97 10.03 11.58
N ARG A 54 0.17 8.97 11.64
CA ARG A 54 -0.24 8.18 10.49
C ARG A 54 -1.76 8.16 10.36
N ILE A 55 -2.26 8.62 9.22
CA ILE A 55 -3.67 8.51 8.84
C ILE A 55 -3.83 7.31 7.91
N ARG A 56 -4.75 6.41 8.25
CA ARG A 56 -5.10 5.23 7.43
C ARG A 56 -6.32 5.53 6.57
N LEU A 57 -6.18 5.37 5.25
CA LEU A 57 -7.28 5.37 4.30
C LEU A 57 -7.55 3.93 3.85
N ALA A 58 -8.62 3.36 4.40
CA ALA A 58 -8.94 1.96 4.18
C ALA A 58 -9.37 1.69 2.73
N GLY A 59 -8.80 0.67 2.09
CA GLY A 59 -9.12 0.26 0.71
C GLY A 59 -8.65 1.20 -0.40
N GLU A 60 -7.90 2.24 -0.05
CA GLU A 60 -7.34 3.24 -0.97
C GLU A 60 -5.88 2.95 -1.37
N GLY A 61 -5.34 1.81 -0.94
CA GLY A 61 -4.02 1.32 -1.34
C GLY A 61 -4.05 0.58 -2.68
N GLU A 62 -2.97 -0.16 -2.95
CA GLU A 62 -2.80 -0.87 -4.22
C GLU A 62 -3.88 -1.95 -4.45
N ALA A 63 -4.19 -2.19 -5.72
CA ALA A 63 -5.10 -3.25 -6.13
C ALA A 63 -4.56 -4.61 -5.66
N GLY A 64 -5.42 -5.38 -5.00
CA GLY A 64 -5.11 -6.73 -4.55
C GLY A 64 -4.79 -7.69 -5.71
N PRO A 65 -4.18 -8.85 -5.41
CA PRO A 65 -4.05 -9.94 -6.38
C PRO A 65 -5.43 -10.40 -6.86
N VAL A 66 -5.50 -11.15 -7.95
CA VAL A 66 -6.74 -11.58 -8.66
C VAL A 66 -7.94 -11.83 -7.71
N GLY A 67 -8.90 -10.90 -7.69
CA GLY A 67 -10.13 -10.97 -6.89
C GLY A 67 -10.01 -10.56 -5.41
N GLY A 68 -8.82 -10.15 -4.97
CA GLY A 68 -8.53 -9.65 -3.64
C GLY A 68 -8.94 -8.19 -3.47
N GLN A 69 -9.15 -7.80 -2.20
CA GLN A 69 -9.44 -6.42 -1.84
C GLN A 69 -8.21 -5.53 -2.05
N ASN A 70 -8.45 -4.23 -2.23
CA ASN A 70 -7.38 -3.25 -2.24
C ASN A 70 -6.70 -3.19 -0.87
N GLY A 71 -5.41 -2.83 -0.88
CA GLY A 71 -4.69 -2.49 0.34
C GLY A 71 -5.15 -1.16 0.94
N ASP A 72 -4.46 -0.73 1.99
CA ASP A 72 -4.70 0.56 2.63
C ASP A 72 -3.61 1.56 2.26
N LEU A 73 -3.98 2.84 2.17
CA LEU A 73 -3.02 3.92 2.00
C LEU A 73 -2.76 4.56 3.38
N PHE A 74 -1.48 4.60 3.76
CA PHE A 74 -1.02 5.31 4.96
C PHE A 74 -0.39 6.64 4.57
N VAL A 75 -0.89 7.72 5.15
CA VAL A 75 -0.33 9.06 5.01
C VAL A 75 0.39 9.40 6.29
N GLN A 76 1.71 9.61 6.21
CA GLN A 76 2.51 10.09 7.33
C GLN A 76 2.61 11.62 7.29
N ILE A 77 2.34 12.25 8.41
CA ILE A 77 2.39 13.70 8.54
C ILE A 77 3.82 14.11 8.87
N GLN A 78 4.34 15.06 8.10
CA GLN A 78 5.57 15.78 8.41
C GLN A 78 5.22 17.23 8.72
N VAL A 79 5.47 17.64 9.96
CA VAL A 79 5.21 19.01 10.39
C VAL A 79 6.46 19.84 10.14
N GLU A 80 6.32 20.88 9.32
CA GLU A 80 7.42 21.81 9.06
C GLU A 80 7.80 22.56 10.35
N PRO A 81 9.11 22.65 10.67
CA PRO A 81 9.57 23.44 11.81
C PRO A 81 9.17 24.92 11.65
N HIS A 82 8.70 25.54 12.72
CA HIS A 82 8.40 26.96 12.73
C HIS A 82 9.60 27.74 13.29
N GLU A 83 9.95 28.88 12.68
CA GLU A 83 11.15 29.66 13.05
C GLU A 83 11.09 30.18 14.50
N VAL A 84 9.90 30.52 14.96
CA VAL A 84 9.67 31.10 16.30
C VAL A 84 9.16 30.09 17.33
N PHE A 85 8.57 28.98 16.88
CA PHE A 85 7.87 28.05 17.77
C PHE A 85 8.46 26.65 17.64
N GLU A 86 8.90 26.09 18.77
CA GLU A 86 9.20 24.68 18.87
C GLU A 86 8.00 23.94 19.46
N ARG A 87 7.63 22.81 18.87
CA ARG A 87 6.61 21.91 19.41
C ARG A 87 7.28 20.84 20.25
N ASP A 88 6.91 20.78 21.52
CA ASP A 88 7.20 19.64 22.41
C ASP A 88 5.86 19.08 22.92
N GLY A 89 5.38 18.01 22.28
CA GLY A 89 4.06 17.44 22.50
C GLY A 89 2.92 18.46 22.24
N SER A 90 1.97 18.55 23.17
CA SER A 90 0.78 19.42 23.02
C SER A 90 1.04 20.91 23.29
N ILE A 91 2.28 21.34 23.55
CA ILE A 91 2.63 22.71 23.93
C ILE A 91 3.56 23.32 22.88
N SER A 92 3.20 24.50 22.37
CA SER A 92 4.08 25.32 21.55
C SER A 92 4.92 26.23 22.45
N ILE A 93 6.24 26.13 22.36
CA ILE A 93 7.21 26.91 23.11
C ILE A 93 7.77 28.00 22.18
N VAL A 94 7.80 29.25 22.65
CA VAL A 94 8.49 30.33 21.92
C VAL A 94 10.00 30.15 22.12
N LYS A 95 10.75 29.97 21.03
CA LYS A 95 12.20 30.13 21.05
C LYS A 95 12.51 31.63 21.01
N LEU A 96 12.90 32.19 22.15
CA LEU A 96 13.57 33.48 22.19
C LEU A 96 14.99 33.24 21.62
N GLN A 97 15.32 33.89 20.50
CA GLN A 97 16.69 33.96 20.01
C GLN A 97 17.58 34.74 20.99
#